data_AF-F2AS75-F1
#
_entry.id   AF-F2AS75-F1
#
_cell.length_a   1.000
_cell.length_b   1.000
_cell.length_c   1.000
_cell.angle_alpha   90.00
_cell.angle_beta   90.00
_cell.angle_gamma   90.00
#
_symmetry.space_group_name_H-M   'P 1'
#
loop_
_entity.id
_entity.type
_entity.pdbx_description
1 polymer ?
#
loop_
_entity_poly.entity_id
_entity_poly.type
_entity_poly.pdbx_seq_one_letter_code
_entity_poly.pdbx_strand_id
1 'polypeptide(L)'
;MVGVSGNFVGPPFPARRLLSVRVSLAGFKTHISTSTVVGCAYGYWGVFDQGMSMESALLAGGLCSVSGMLPDLDSDSGVPLRETSLFLAAVVPMLMIDRWRDLGLSHEAMALAAMIVYIAIRFVAVEGFRKFTVHRGMWHSIPAALVAGLIAYMAMPCASEAVRVYKSCAVLVGFLTHLILDEIWSLDFSRGSMRVKKSFGTALKFFGSSPLANIFVWGQLGLFIYLAWGDHEILDRLRQRVRMDRDRYAVPSQDEINPDYTNPSLFAPWESREPPQWQPRVTSPQESPSNFGWPSPAQPGATQPGVVQPGMGQRVARPNWPPALPQR
;
A
#
# COMPACT_ATOMS: atom_id res chain seq x y z
N MET A 1 -29.82 -38.15 65.70
CA MET A 1 -29.02 -38.56 64.53
C MET A 1 -29.70 -38.02 63.29
N VAL A 2 -29.09 -37.07 62.58
CA VAL A 2 -28.84 -37.06 61.12
C VAL A 2 -27.90 -35.87 60.91
N GLY A 3 -26.65 -36.14 60.54
CA GLY A 3 -25.65 -35.13 60.23
C GLY A 3 -25.66 -34.80 58.74
N VAL A 4 -25.46 -33.53 58.40
CA VAL A 4 -25.16 -33.07 57.04
C VAL A 4 -23.93 -32.17 57.13
N SER A 5 -22.75 -32.73 56.82
CA SER A 5 -21.51 -31.99 56.61
C SER A 5 -21.28 -31.85 55.10
N GLY A 6 -21.69 -30.73 54.52
CA GLY A 6 -21.37 -30.36 53.14
C GLY A 6 -20.05 -29.58 53.09
N ASN A 7 -18.96 -30.26 52.71
CA ASN A 7 -17.72 -29.57 52.32
C ASN A 7 -17.90 -28.98 50.92
N PHE A 8 -18.12 -27.67 50.84
CA PHE A 8 -18.17 -26.94 49.58
C PHE A 8 -16.73 -26.62 49.12
N VAL A 9 -16.16 -27.51 48.31
CA VAL A 9 -14.90 -27.24 47.60
C VAL A 9 -15.25 -26.45 46.33
N GLY A 10 -15.15 -25.13 46.41
CA GLY A 10 -15.27 -24.26 45.24
C GLY A 10 -14.14 -24.52 44.23
N PRO A 11 -14.37 -24.37 42.92
CA PRO A 11 -13.35 -24.60 41.90
C PRO A 11 -12.19 -23.61 42.04
N PRO A 12 -10.94 -24.01 41.74
CA PRO A 12 -9.79 -23.11 41.81
C PRO A 12 -9.94 -21.99 40.77
N PHE A 13 -10.03 -20.74 41.22
CA PHE A 13 -10.06 -19.55 40.36
C PHE A 13 -8.77 -19.45 39.50
N PRO A 14 -8.85 -18.95 38.26
CA PRO A 14 -7.78 -19.02 37.27
C PRO A 14 -6.74 -17.90 37.45
N ALA A 15 -6.00 -17.89 38.57
CA ALA A 15 -4.95 -16.89 38.82
C ALA A 15 -3.85 -16.89 37.74
N ARG A 16 -3.52 -18.07 37.18
CA ARG A 16 -2.50 -18.21 36.10
C ARG A 16 -2.87 -17.48 34.81
N ARG A 17 -4.16 -17.44 34.44
CA ARG A 17 -4.60 -16.81 33.18
C ARG A 17 -4.52 -15.28 33.26
N LEU A 18 -4.89 -14.71 34.41
CA LEU A 18 -4.87 -13.26 34.61
C LEU A 18 -3.45 -12.68 34.67
N LEU A 19 -2.51 -13.40 35.30
CA LEU A 19 -1.09 -13.01 35.36
C LEU A 19 -0.43 -13.03 33.97
N SER A 20 -0.65 -14.10 33.19
CA SER A 20 -0.14 -14.22 31.82
C SER A 20 -0.64 -13.08 30.91
N VAL A 21 -1.93 -12.75 30.97
CA VAL A 21 -2.52 -11.66 30.19
C VAL A 21 -1.93 -10.30 30.60
N ARG A 22 -1.75 -10.05 31.90
CA ARG A 22 -1.18 -8.78 32.39
C ARG A 22 0.28 -8.59 31.96
N VAL A 23 1.09 -9.64 32.00
CA VAL A 23 2.51 -9.59 31.57
C VAL A 23 2.61 -9.33 30.07
N SER A 24 1.81 -10.03 29.26
CA SER A 24 1.74 -9.80 27.81
C SER A 24 1.31 -8.37 27.47
N LEU A 25 0.29 -7.84 28.15
CA LEU A 25 -0.17 -6.46 27.96
C LEU A 25 0.89 -5.41 28.36
N ALA A 26 1.70 -5.70 29.38
CA ALA A 26 2.77 -4.79 29.78
C ALA A 26 3.93 -4.76 28.76
N GLY A 27 4.31 -5.93 28.22
CA GLY A 27 5.28 -6.03 27.13
C GLY A 27 4.79 -5.27 25.89
N PHE A 28 3.58 -5.60 25.43
CA PHE A 28 2.93 -4.96 24.29
C PHE A 28 2.94 -3.43 24.38
N LYS A 29 2.48 -2.87 25.52
CA LYS A 29 2.46 -1.42 25.75
C LYS A 29 3.86 -0.79 25.67
N THR A 30 4.87 -1.49 26.18
CA THR A 30 6.25 -0.98 26.20
C THR A 30 6.81 -0.92 24.79
N HIS A 31 6.66 -1.99 24.01
CA HIS A 31 7.14 -2.03 22.63
C HIS A 31 6.43 -1.01 21.73
N ILE A 32 5.09 -0.90 21.79
CA ILE A 32 4.34 0.02 20.92
C ILE A 32 4.62 1.48 21.28
N SER A 33 4.75 1.79 22.56
CA SER A 33 5.06 3.16 23.00
C SER A 33 6.47 3.56 22.56
N THR A 34 7.43 2.64 22.71
CA THR A 34 8.83 2.90 22.33
C THR A 34 8.98 3.05 20.82
N SER A 35 8.39 2.15 20.02
CA SER A 35 8.38 2.26 18.57
C SER A 35 7.63 3.50 18.07
N THR A 36 6.60 3.97 18.78
CA THR A 36 5.92 5.24 18.46
C THR A 36 6.84 6.43 18.68
N VAL A 37 7.56 6.49 19.81
CA VAL A 37 8.54 7.57 20.06
C VAL A 37 9.64 7.58 19.01
N VAL A 38 10.19 6.40 18.69
CA VAL A 38 11.17 6.26 17.60
C VAL A 38 10.57 6.66 16.25
N GLY A 39 9.32 6.31 15.99
CA GLY A 39 8.59 6.70 14.78
C GLY A 39 8.39 8.21 14.66
N CYS A 40 8.07 8.91 15.75
CA CYS A 40 8.01 10.37 15.76
C CYS A 40 9.38 11.00 15.46
N ALA A 41 10.46 10.47 16.05
CA ALA A 41 11.81 10.92 15.77
C ALA A 41 12.22 10.64 14.30
N TYR A 42 11.86 9.48 13.77
CA TYR A 42 12.11 9.10 12.37
C TYR A 42 11.34 9.98 11.38
N GLY A 43 10.08 10.30 11.70
CA GLY A 43 9.25 11.25 10.96
C GLY A 43 9.87 12.65 10.95
N TYR A 44 10.24 13.15 12.14
CA TYR A 44 10.92 14.44 12.30
C TYR A 44 12.21 14.50 11.46
N TRP A 45 13.08 13.49 11.59
CA TRP A 45 14.30 13.40 10.78
C TRP A 45 13.99 13.40 9.27
N GLY A 46 12.94 12.68 8.85
CA GLY A 46 12.49 12.67 7.46
C GLY A 46 12.14 14.06 6.92
N VAL A 47 11.39 14.86 7.68
CA VAL A 47 10.98 16.21 7.25
C VAL A 47 12.17 17.17 7.21
N PHE A 48 12.97 17.20 8.29
CA PHE A 48 13.96 18.26 8.48
C PHE A 48 15.31 17.99 7.79
N ASP A 49 15.71 16.73 7.67
CA ASP A 49 17.01 16.35 7.11
C ASP A 49 16.89 15.72 5.72
N GLN A 50 15.84 14.93 5.49
CA GLN A 50 15.64 14.22 4.22
C GLN A 50 14.68 14.94 3.25
N GLY A 51 14.08 16.05 3.66
CA GLY A 51 13.15 16.84 2.83
C GLY A 51 11.86 16.08 2.46
N MET A 52 11.45 15.11 3.27
CA MET A 52 10.23 14.33 3.04
C MET A 52 8.99 15.19 3.32
N SER A 53 7.91 14.94 2.59
CA SER A 53 6.63 15.60 2.84
C SER A 53 6.09 15.22 4.23
N MET A 54 5.27 16.10 4.82
CA MET A 54 4.67 15.85 6.14
C MET A 54 3.83 14.57 6.13
N GLU A 55 3.10 14.30 5.05
CA GLU A 55 2.29 13.08 4.91
C GLU A 55 3.16 11.83 4.87
N SER A 56 4.29 11.89 4.17
CA SER A 56 5.23 10.77 4.10
C SER A 56 5.89 10.51 5.45
N ALA A 57 6.22 11.56 6.20
CA ALA A 57 6.78 11.46 7.54
C ALA A 57 5.78 10.91 8.56
N LEU A 58 4.52 11.38 8.54
CA LEU A 58 3.46 10.87 9.40
C LEU A 58 3.16 9.38 9.10
N LEU A 59 3.09 9.03 7.82
CA LEU A 59 2.89 7.64 7.41
C LEU A 59 4.08 6.76 7.83
N ALA A 60 5.31 7.20 7.60
CA ALA A 60 6.52 6.50 8.03
C ALA A 60 6.57 6.32 9.56
N GLY A 61 6.26 7.37 10.33
CA GLY A 61 6.19 7.30 11.79
C GLY A 61 5.12 6.31 12.29
N GLY A 62 3.94 6.30 11.67
CA GLY A 62 2.89 5.33 11.98
C GLY A 62 3.28 3.89 11.63
N LEU A 63 3.91 3.69 10.47
CA LEU A 63 4.46 2.40 10.07
C LEU A 63 5.56 1.92 11.03
N CYS A 64 6.44 2.81 11.47
CA CYS A 64 7.47 2.53 12.46
C CYS A 64 6.85 2.10 13.81
N SER A 65 5.82 2.82 14.27
CA SER A 65 5.07 2.47 15.49
C SER A 65 4.54 1.03 15.41
N VAL A 66 3.74 0.71 14.39
CA VAL A 66 3.06 -0.58 14.27
C VAL A 66 4.03 -1.72 13.97
N SER A 67 5.08 -1.47 13.19
CA SER A 67 6.07 -2.50 12.84
C SER A 67 6.87 -3.01 14.04
N GLY A 68 6.98 -2.22 15.11
CA GLY A 68 7.51 -2.68 16.40
C GLY A 68 6.69 -3.79 17.06
N MET A 69 5.48 -4.09 16.57
CA MET A 69 4.66 -5.22 17.05
C MET A 69 4.82 -6.49 16.20
N LEU A 70 5.48 -6.41 15.05
CA LEU A 70 5.60 -7.53 14.12
C LEU A 70 6.37 -8.74 14.69
N PRO A 71 7.43 -8.58 15.50
CA PRO A 71 8.12 -9.74 16.07
C PRO A 71 7.21 -10.55 17.01
N ASP A 72 6.36 -9.86 17.78
CA ASP A 72 5.42 -10.46 18.74
C ASP A 72 4.24 -11.21 18.10
N LEU A 73 4.11 -11.19 16.78
CA LEU A 73 3.12 -12.00 16.07
C LEU A 73 3.33 -13.51 16.29
N ASP A 74 4.55 -13.91 16.70
CA ASP A 74 4.88 -15.30 17.04
C ASP A 74 4.52 -15.70 18.49
N SER A 75 3.96 -14.77 19.28
CA SER A 75 3.66 -15.02 20.70
C SER A 75 2.34 -15.75 20.92
N ASP A 76 2.29 -16.60 21.96
CA ASP A 76 1.10 -17.38 22.35
C ASP A 76 -0.10 -16.51 22.78
N SER A 77 0.08 -15.19 22.90
CA SER A 77 -0.94 -14.26 23.36
C SER A 77 -1.87 -13.84 22.22
N GLY A 78 -3.14 -14.22 22.30
CA GLY A 78 -4.10 -14.00 21.23
C GLY A 78 -4.53 -12.53 21.02
N VAL A 79 -4.25 -11.61 21.97
CA VAL A 79 -4.71 -10.22 21.88
C VAL A 79 -3.78 -9.36 21.01
N PRO A 80 -2.46 -9.22 21.29
CA PRO A 80 -1.54 -8.49 20.42
C PRO A 80 -1.55 -8.97 18.98
N LEU A 81 -1.49 -10.30 18.77
CA LEU A 81 -1.57 -10.92 17.46
C LEU A 81 -2.85 -10.54 16.71
N ARG A 82 -4.00 -10.57 17.41
CA ARG A 82 -5.29 -10.22 16.83
C ARG A 82 -5.35 -8.76 16.42
N GLU A 83 -4.95 -7.84 17.30
CA GLU A 83 -5.05 -6.40 17.02
C GLU A 83 -4.08 -5.97 15.92
N THR A 84 -2.81 -6.41 15.98
CA THR A 84 -1.81 -6.10 14.94
C THR A 84 -2.22 -6.67 13.58
N SER A 85 -2.75 -7.91 13.53
CA SER A 85 -3.20 -8.50 12.26
C SER A 85 -4.46 -7.83 11.70
N LEU A 86 -5.40 -7.38 12.55
CA LEU A 86 -6.56 -6.60 12.11
C LEU A 86 -6.14 -5.28 11.48
N PHE A 87 -5.21 -4.58 12.14
CA PHE A 87 -4.68 -3.32 11.64
C PHE A 87 -3.95 -3.51 10.31
N LEU A 88 -3.04 -4.49 10.22
CA LEU A 88 -2.31 -4.79 8.97
C LEU A 88 -3.26 -5.20 7.84
N ALA A 89 -4.25 -6.05 8.14
CA ALA A 89 -5.24 -6.47 7.16
C ALA A 89 -6.04 -5.28 6.59
N ALA A 90 -6.28 -4.23 7.38
CA ALA A 90 -6.96 -3.02 6.93
C ALA A 90 -6.04 -2.05 6.18
N VAL A 91 -4.79 -1.89 6.63
CA VAL A 91 -3.88 -0.86 6.10
C VAL A 91 -3.10 -1.32 4.87
N VAL A 92 -2.62 -2.57 4.83
CA VAL A 92 -1.83 -3.08 3.69
C VAL A 92 -2.57 -2.96 2.36
N PRO A 93 -3.86 -3.30 2.24
CA PRO A 93 -4.63 -3.06 1.01
C PRO A 93 -4.58 -1.60 0.56
N MET A 94 -4.72 -0.64 1.48
CA MET A 94 -4.71 0.79 1.16
C MET A 94 -3.34 1.25 0.66
N LEU A 95 -2.28 0.70 1.23
CA LEU A 95 -0.90 0.96 0.79
C LEU A 95 -0.62 0.45 -0.63
N MET A 96 -1.34 -0.59 -1.07
CA MET A 96 -1.20 -1.21 -2.40
C MET A 96 -2.03 -0.53 -3.50
N ILE A 97 -2.74 0.56 -3.23
CA ILE A 97 -3.61 1.21 -4.22
C ILE A 97 -2.84 1.56 -5.51
N ASP A 98 -1.66 2.18 -5.40
CA ASP A 98 -0.87 2.56 -6.57
C ASP A 98 -0.33 1.34 -7.32
N ARG A 99 -0.07 0.23 -6.59
CA ARG A 99 0.31 -1.05 -7.20
C ARG A 99 -0.80 -1.56 -8.11
N TRP A 100 -2.03 -1.56 -7.62
CA TRP A 100 -3.17 -2.07 -8.39
C TRP A 100 -3.50 -1.20 -9.59
N ARG A 101 -3.33 0.13 -9.45
CA ARG A 101 -3.47 1.06 -10.57
C ARG A 101 -2.39 0.83 -11.63
N ASP A 102 -1.17 0.51 -11.24
CA ASP A 102 -0.10 0.17 -12.18
C ASP A 102 -0.42 -1.13 -12.94
N LEU A 103 -0.97 -2.12 -12.24
CA LEU A 103 -1.46 -3.38 -12.85
C LEU A 103 -2.71 -3.19 -13.75
N GLY A 104 -3.25 -1.98 -13.85
CA GLY A 104 -4.41 -1.67 -14.69
C GLY A 104 -5.72 -2.26 -14.16
N LEU A 105 -5.81 -2.56 -12.87
CA LEU A 105 -7.04 -3.07 -12.26
C LEU A 105 -8.14 -2.00 -12.29
N SER A 106 -9.37 -2.42 -12.60
CA SER A 106 -10.56 -1.56 -12.46
C SER A 106 -10.84 -1.27 -10.98
N HIS A 107 -11.62 -0.22 -10.69
CA HIS A 107 -12.00 0.12 -9.31
C HIS A 107 -12.68 -1.04 -8.57
N GLU A 108 -13.54 -1.80 -9.26
CA GLU A 108 -14.19 -2.99 -8.70
C GLU A 108 -13.17 -4.11 -8.42
N ALA A 109 -12.23 -4.34 -9.35
CA ALA A 109 -11.16 -5.31 -9.16
C ALA A 109 -10.21 -4.91 -8.02
N MET A 110 -9.95 -3.61 -7.83
CA MET A 110 -9.19 -3.09 -6.69
C MET A 110 -9.90 -3.35 -5.37
N ALA A 111 -11.21 -3.10 -5.30
CA ALA A 111 -12.00 -3.39 -4.10
C ALA A 111 -12.02 -4.88 -3.76
N LEU A 112 -12.16 -5.74 -4.78
CA LEU A 112 -12.10 -7.19 -4.62
C LEU A 112 -10.69 -7.64 -4.19
N ALA A 113 -9.63 -7.08 -4.78
CA ALA A 113 -8.25 -7.35 -4.40
C ALA A 113 -8.00 -6.94 -2.93
N ALA A 114 -8.51 -5.79 -2.50
CA ALA A 114 -8.42 -5.34 -1.11
C ALA A 114 -9.06 -6.34 -0.14
N MET A 115 -10.25 -6.83 -0.48
CA MET A 115 -10.96 -7.86 0.30
C MET A 115 -10.16 -9.17 0.36
N ILE A 116 -9.59 -9.61 -0.76
CA ILE A 116 -8.74 -10.83 -0.80
C ILE A 116 -7.51 -10.64 0.09
N VAL A 117 -6.81 -9.52 -0.02
CA VAL A 117 -5.62 -9.23 0.80
C VAL A 117 -5.98 -9.18 2.29
N TYR A 118 -7.11 -8.55 2.64
CA TYR A 118 -7.61 -8.54 4.01
C TYR A 118 -7.81 -9.97 4.54
N ILE A 119 -8.52 -10.83 3.79
CA ILE A 119 -8.79 -12.22 4.18
C ILE A 119 -7.48 -13.02 4.28
N ALA A 120 -6.58 -12.84 3.31
CA ALA A 120 -5.29 -13.50 3.28
C ALA A 120 -4.45 -13.15 4.51
N ILE A 121 -4.34 -11.86 4.86
CA ILE A 121 -3.60 -11.45 6.06
C ILE A 121 -4.30 -11.95 7.32
N ARG A 122 -5.62 -11.70 7.43
CA ARG A 122 -6.36 -11.91 8.68
C ARG A 122 -6.49 -13.39 9.06
N PHE A 123 -6.72 -14.27 8.08
CA PHE A 123 -7.02 -15.67 8.33
C PHE A 123 -5.90 -16.61 7.91
N VAL A 124 -5.29 -16.37 6.74
CA VAL A 124 -4.28 -17.31 6.21
C VAL A 124 -2.91 -17.04 6.82
N ALA A 125 -2.44 -15.79 6.77
CA ALA A 125 -1.12 -15.44 7.26
C ALA A 125 -1.04 -15.64 8.78
N VAL A 126 -2.01 -15.14 9.55
CA VAL A 126 -2.03 -15.33 11.01
C VAL A 126 -2.04 -16.81 11.41
N GLU A 127 -2.87 -17.63 10.77
CA GLU A 127 -2.94 -19.06 11.10
C GLU A 127 -1.67 -19.81 10.66
N GLY A 128 -1.10 -19.44 9.52
CA GLY A 128 0.20 -19.93 9.05
C GLY A 128 1.31 -19.57 10.04
N PHE A 129 1.36 -18.32 10.49
CA PHE A 129 2.29 -17.86 11.51
C PHE A 129 2.22 -18.74 12.76
N ARG A 130 1.03 -18.92 13.33
CA ARG A 130 0.85 -19.74 14.54
C ARG A 130 1.28 -21.20 14.37
N LYS A 131 1.17 -21.76 13.16
CA LYS A 131 1.54 -23.16 12.88
C LYS A 131 3.03 -23.34 12.63
N PHE A 132 3.68 -22.37 12.01
CA PHE A 132 5.05 -22.52 11.51
C PHE A 132 6.10 -21.73 12.29
N THR A 133 5.72 -20.69 13.04
CA THR A 133 6.67 -19.92 13.84
C THR A 133 6.73 -20.43 15.26
N VAL A 134 7.95 -20.66 15.74
CA VAL A 134 8.24 -20.90 17.15
C VAL A 134 8.46 -19.56 17.83
N HIS A 135 7.89 -19.36 19.02
CA HIS A 135 8.09 -18.14 19.81
C HIS A 135 9.59 -17.88 20.04
N ARG A 136 10.08 -16.68 19.67
CA ARG A 136 11.51 -16.32 19.68
C ARG A 136 12.38 -17.16 18.72
N GLY A 137 11.77 -17.71 17.68
CA GLY A 137 12.41 -18.46 16.61
C GLY A 137 13.17 -17.55 15.66
N MET A 138 13.23 -17.92 14.37
CA MET A 138 13.85 -17.09 13.34
C MET A 138 13.04 -15.85 12.97
N TRP A 139 11.78 -15.76 13.40
CA TRP A 139 10.98 -14.55 13.21
C TRP A 139 11.43 -13.39 14.10
N HIS A 140 12.13 -13.69 15.19
CA HIS A 140 12.76 -12.72 16.08
C HIS A 140 14.25 -12.58 15.72
N SER A 141 14.54 -12.02 14.55
CA SER A 141 15.90 -11.94 13.99
C SER A 141 16.08 -10.77 13.03
N ILE A 142 17.34 -10.39 12.74
CA ILE A 142 17.66 -9.34 11.76
C ILE A 142 17.16 -9.70 10.34
N PRO A 143 17.37 -10.94 9.83
CA PRO A 143 16.81 -11.33 8.53
C PRO A 143 15.29 -11.17 8.43
N ALA A 144 14.55 -11.47 9.50
CA ALA A 144 13.10 -11.28 9.52
C ALA A 144 12.72 -9.78 9.47
N ALA A 145 13.49 -8.92 10.14
CA ALA A 145 13.31 -7.47 10.06
C ALA A 145 13.52 -6.95 8.63
N LEU A 146 14.55 -7.44 7.93
CA LEU A 146 14.82 -7.09 6.53
C LEU A 146 13.69 -7.57 5.60
N VAL A 147 13.18 -8.78 5.81
CA VAL A 147 12.01 -9.30 5.08
C VAL A 147 10.80 -8.39 5.28
N ALA A 148 10.50 -7.99 6.52
CA ALA A 148 9.39 -7.08 6.81
C ALA A 148 9.54 -5.72 6.09
N GLY A 149 10.75 -5.16 6.10
CA GLY A 149 11.08 -3.94 5.34
C GLY A 149 10.88 -4.11 3.83
N LEU A 150 11.34 -5.21 3.25
CA LEU A 150 11.17 -5.49 1.82
C LEU A 150 9.72 -5.74 1.42
N ILE A 151 8.94 -6.43 2.26
CA ILE A 151 7.49 -6.58 2.06
C ILE A 151 6.82 -5.20 2.03
N ALA A 152 7.18 -4.32 2.97
CA ALA A 152 6.66 -2.95 3.00
C ALA A 152 7.08 -2.16 1.75
N TYR A 153 8.33 -2.30 1.31
CA TYR A 153 8.83 -1.72 0.07
C TYR A 153 8.02 -2.19 -1.14
N MET A 154 7.69 -3.48 -1.23
CA MET A 154 6.83 -4.05 -2.28
C MET A 154 5.37 -3.58 -2.18
N ALA A 155 4.82 -3.48 -0.97
CA ALA A 155 3.44 -3.08 -0.76
C ALA A 155 3.17 -1.62 -1.13
N MET A 156 4.15 -0.73 -0.98
CA MET A 156 4.01 0.73 -1.16
C MET A 156 4.85 1.26 -2.32
N PRO A 157 4.51 0.97 -3.59
CA PRO A 157 5.24 1.60 -4.68
C PRO A 157 4.99 3.11 -4.66
N CYS A 158 6.06 3.90 -4.83
CA CYS A 158 6.00 5.36 -4.88
C CYS A 158 6.70 5.84 -6.15
N ALA A 159 6.35 7.01 -6.68
CA ALA A 159 7.05 7.59 -7.84
C ALA A 159 8.50 8.00 -7.55
N SER A 160 8.82 8.29 -6.28
CA SER A 160 10.19 8.56 -5.82
C SER A 160 10.74 7.36 -5.07
N GLU A 161 11.88 6.86 -5.53
CA GLU A 161 12.59 5.74 -4.91
C GLU A 161 13.04 6.11 -3.49
N ALA A 162 13.52 7.34 -3.29
CA ALA A 162 13.92 7.82 -1.97
C ALA A 162 12.76 7.79 -0.96
N VAL A 163 11.56 8.22 -1.37
CA VAL A 163 10.36 8.19 -0.50
C VAL A 163 9.95 6.74 -0.20
N ARG A 164 10.05 5.87 -1.21
CA ARG A 164 9.73 4.45 -1.08
C ARG A 164 10.65 3.76 -0.07
N VAL A 165 11.96 3.94 -0.25
CA VAL A 165 13.00 3.43 0.65
C VAL A 165 12.77 3.99 2.05
N TYR A 166 12.59 5.31 2.19
CA TYR A 166 12.31 5.96 3.48
C TYR A 166 11.14 5.32 4.24
N LYS A 167 9.97 5.15 3.58
CA LYS A 167 8.79 4.52 4.22
C LYS A 167 9.04 3.06 4.59
N SER A 168 9.72 2.30 3.73
CA SER A 168 10.03 0.89 3.99
C SER A 168 11.08 0.70 5.10
N CYS A 169 12.07 1.60 5.17
CA CYS A 169 13.05 1.64 6.25
C CYS A 169 12.40 1.98 7.59
N ALA A 170 11.32 2.77 7.61
CA ALA A 170 10.56 3.02 8.83
C ALA A 170 10.01 1.72 9.45
N VAL A 171 9.54 0.77 8.62
CA VAL A 171 9.10 -0.56 9.05
C VAL A 171 10.27 -1.38 9.62
N LEU A 172 11.42 -1.34 8.94
CA LEU A 172 12.64 -1.99 9.43
C LEU A 172 13.07 -1.42 10.79
N VAL A 173 13.10 -0.10 10.94
CA VAL A 173 13.49 0.59 12.17
C VAL A 173 12.53 0.26 13.33
N GLY A 174 11.22 0.21 13.08
CA GLY A 174 10.26 -0.17 14.10
C GLY A 174 10.44 -1.62 14.56
N PHE A 175 10.63 -2.55 13.62
CA PHE A 175 10.95 -3.94 13.93
C PHE A 175 12.26 -4.06 14.73
N LEU A 176 13.33 -3.38 14.31
CA LEU A 176 14.61 -3.37 15.02
C LEU A 176 14.49 -2.77 16.42
N THR A 177 13.67 -1.73 16.59
CA THR A 177 13.39 -1.13 17.91
C THR A 177 12.85 -2.18 18.88
N HIS A 178 11.96 -3.06 18.40
CA HIS A 178 11.47 -4.17 19.20
C HIS A 178 12.59 -5.14 19.59
N LEU A 179 13.41 -5.59 18.63
CA LEU A 179 14.53 -6.52 18.90
C LEU A 179 15.53 -5.94 19.90
N ILE A 180 15.88 -4.65 19.74
CA ILE A 180 16.79 -3.94 20.62
C ILE A 180 16.19 -3.84 22.03
N LEU A 181 14.90 -3.53 22.12
CA LEU A 181 14.22 -3.43 23.42
C LEU A 181 14.25 -4.78 24.15
N ASP A 182 13.95 -5.87 23.46
CA ASP A 182 14.03 -7.23 24.00
C ASP A 182 15.44 -7.59 24.49
N GLU A 183 16.47 -7.13 23.77
CA GLU A 183 17.87 -7.30 24.15
C GLU A 183 18.22 -6.49 25.40
N ILE A 184 17.79 -5.23 25.48
CA ILE A 184 17.99 -4.36 26.65
C ILE A 184 17.32 -4.95 27.90
N TRP A 185 16.09 -5.46 27.79
CA TRP A 185 15.38 -6.09 28.92
C TRP A 185 15.94 -7.47 29.31
N SER A 186 16.80 -8.05 28.48
CA SER A 186 17.53 -9.27 28.81
C SER A 186 18.72 -8.99 29.75
N LEU A 187 19.14 -7.73 29.88
CA LEU A 187 20.09 -7.28 30.89
C LEU A 187 19.35 -7.04 32.22
N ASP A 188 19.69 -7.80 33.26
CA ASP A 188 19.14 -7.62 34.59
C ASP A 188 20.11 -6.77 35.44
N PHE A 189 19.69 -5.55 35.75
CA PHE A 189 20.41 -4.62 36.63
C PHE A 189 19.87 -4.67 38.06
N SER A 190 19.82 -5.86 38.66
CA SER A 190 19.39 -6.00 40.06
C SER A 190 20.58 -5.90 41.01
N ARG A 191 20.58 -4.86 41.87
CA ARG A 191 21.48 -4.64 43.02
C ARG A 191 23.00 -4.71 42.72
N GLY A 192 23.50 -3.87 41.82
CA GLY A 192 24.95 -3.62 41.69
C GLY A 192 25.76 -4.74 41.03
N SER A 193 25.14 -5.82 40.58
CA SER A 193 25.77 -6.83 39.72
C SER A 193 25.04 -6.90 38.38
N MET A 194 25.76 -6.78 37.27
CA MET A 194 25.21 -6.96 35.92
C MET A 194 24.95 -8.45 35.70
N ARG A 195 23.69 -8.89 35.76
CA ARG A 195 23.31 -10.27 35.47
C ARG A 195 22.77 -10.36 34.06
N VAL A 196 23.55 -10.98 33.19
CA VAL A 196 23.14 -11.26 31.81
C VAL A 196 22.22 -12.48 31.81
N LYS A 197 20.96 -12.33 31.36
CA LYS A 197 20.09 -13.51 31.17
C LYS A 197 20.64 -14.36 30.04
N LYS A 198 20.41 -15.67 30.09
CA LYS A 198 20.82 -16.62 29.03
C LYS A 198 20.24 -16.27 27.64
N SER A 199 19.23 -15.39 27.59
CA SER A 199 18.63 -14.87 26.35
C SER A 199 19.37 -13.68 25.73
N PHE A 200 20.43 -13.17 26.34
CA PHE A 200 21.22 -12.08 25.77
C PHE A 200 21.92 -12.51 24.46
N GLY A 201 21.83 -11.69 23.42
CA GLY A 201 22.35 -11.92 22.08
C GLY A 201 21.43 -12.72 21.17
N THR A 202 20.19 -13.01 21.59
CA THR A 202 19.26 -13.84 20.80
C THR A 202 18.32 -13.05 19.90
N ALA A 203 18.10 -11.75 20.16
CA ALA A 203 17.19 -10.94 19.37
C ALA A 203 17.83 -10.42 18.08
N LEU A 204 19.10 -10.03 18.14
CA LEU A 204 19.88 -9.53 16.98
C LEU A 204 20.61 -10.65 16.22
N LYS A 205 20.11 -11.89 16.30
CA LYS A 205 20.74 -13.04 15.65
C LYS A 205 20.51 -13.04 14.13
N PHE A 206 21.43 -13.67 13.42
CA PHE A 206 21.32 -13.98 11.98
C PHE A 206 20.90 -15.42 11.70
N PHE A 207 21.11 -16.32 12.67
CA PHE A 207 20.80 -17.74 12.57
C PHE A 207 20.19 -18.23 13.89
N GLY A 208 19.19 -19.10 13.78
CA GLY A 208 18.51 -19.77 14.88
C GLY A 208 18.92 -21.23 14.98
N SER A 209 18.37 -21.92 15.98
CA SER A 209 18.68 -23.32 16.27
C SER A 209 18.11 -24.32 15.27
N SER A 210 17.07 -23.96 14.50
CA SER A 210 16.42 -24.83 13.52
C SER A 210 16.95 -24.53 12.11
N PRO A 211 17.62 -25.50 11.43
CA PRO A 211 18.10 -25.31 10.07
C PRO A 211 16.97 -25.00 9.08
N LEU A 212 15.80 -25.62 9.25
CA LEU A 212 14.64 -25.38 8.39
C LEU A 212 14.11 -23.95 8.54
N ALA A 213 14.05 -23.43 9.77
CA ALA A 213 13.63 -22.05 10.00
C ALA A 213 14.65 -21.05 9.40
N ASN A 214 15.95 -21.36 9.48
CA ASN A 214 17.00 -20.55 8.86
C ASN A 214 16.83 -20.50 7.34
N ILE A 215 16.71 -21.66 6.69
CA ILE A 215 16.51 -21.77 5.23
C ILE A 215 15.24 -21.01 4.82
N PHE A 216 14.16 -21.13 5.58
CA PHE A 216 12.90 -20.47 5.25
C PHE A 216 12.98 -18.95 5.32
N VAL A 217 13.58 -18.38 6.38
CA VAL A 217 13.69 -16.91 6.52
C VAL A 217 14.72 -16.33 5.55
N TRP A 218 15.88 -16.98 5.39
CA TRP A 218 16.88 -16.55 4.41
C TRP A 218 16.40 -16.72 2.97
N GLY A 219 15.63 -17.78 2.69
CA GLY A 219 14.98 -18.01 1.41
C GLY A 219 13.96 -16.92 1.08
N GLN A 220 13.14 -16.52 2.06
CA GLN A 220 12.25 -15.36 1.91
C GLN A 220 13.02 -14.07 1.65
N LEU A 221 14.10 -13.83 2.40
CA LEU A 221 14.93 -12.64 2.20
C LEU A 221 15.50 -12.60 0.78
N GLY A 222 16.09 -13.71 0.31
CA GLY A 222 16.59 -13.82 -1.05
C GLY A 222 15.49 -13.63 -2.10
N LEU A 223 14.31 -14.23 -1.90
CA LEU A 223 13.16 -14.08 -2.78
C LEU A 223 12.70 -12.61 -2.86
N PHE A 224 12.53 -11.94 -1.72
CA PHE A 224 12.08 -10.55 -1.71
C PHE A 224 13.13 -9.57 -2.23
N ILE A 225 14.42 -9.85 -2.05
CA ILE A 225 15.49 -9.09 -2.73
C ILE A 225 15.37 -9.25 -4.24
N TYR A 226 15.20 -10.48 -4.72
CA TYR A 226 15.03 -10.76 -6.15
C TYR A 226 13.78 -10.07 -6.73
N LEU A 227 12.65 -10.14 -6.02
CA LEU A 227 11.42 -9.45 -6.43
C LEU A 227 11.61 -7.93 -6.41
N ALA A 228 12.27 -7.37 -5.39
CA ALA A 228 12.55 -5.93 -5.32
C ALA A 228 13.46 -5.45 -6.44
N TRP A 229 14.44 -6.28 -6.82
CA TRP A 229 15.29 -6.03 -7.97
C TRP A 229 14.48 -5.98 -9.28
N GLY A 230 13.55 -6.92 -9.48
CA GLY A 230 12.68 -6.94 -10.66
C GLY A 230 11.66 -5.80 -10.71
N ASP A 231 11.39 -5.16 -9.58
CA ASP A 231 10.34 -4.15 -9.44
C ASP A 231 10.76 -2.74 -9.89
N HIS A 232 11.95 -2.55 -10.47
CA HIS A 232 12.45 -1.23 -10.85
C HIS A 232 11.59 -0.56 -11.94
N GLU A 233 10.91 -1.34 -12.78
CA GLU A 233 10.07 -0.80 -13.85
C GLU A 233 8.81 -0.08 -13.34
N ILE A 234 8.28 -0.44 -12.16
CA ILE A 234 7.08 0.23 -11.63
C ILE A 234 7.37 1.70 -11.32
N LEU A 235 8.60 1.98 -10.87
CA LEU A 235 9.03 3.32 -10.51
C LEU A 235 8.91 4.27 -11.71
N ASP A 236 9.37 3.84 -12.88
CA ASP A 236 9.34 4.63 -14.10
C ASP A 236 7.91 4.83 -14.60
N ARG A 237 7.07 3.79 -14.54
CA ARG A 237 5.64 3.90 -14.88
C ARG A 237 4.91 4.87 -13.95
N LEU A 238 5.17 4.82 -12.65
CA LEU A 238 4.57 5.74 -11.68
C LEU A 238 5.05 7.17 -11.88
N ARG A 239 6.35 7.39 -12.15
CA ARG A 239 6.88 8.72 -12.51
C ARG A 239 6.20 9.29 -13.75
N GLN A 240 6.04 8.48 -14.80
CA GLN A 240 5.36 8.90 -16.02
C GLN A 240 3.91 9.29 -15.74
N ARG A 241 3.16 8.48 -14.98
CA ARG A 241 1.77 8.80 -14.60
C ARG A 241 1.67 10.11 -13.81
N VAL A 242 2.52 10.31 -12.80
CA VAL A 242 2.55 11.55 -12.02
C VAL A 242 2.84 12.77 -12.89
N ARG A 243 3.73 12.65 -13.89
CA ARG A 243 3.97 13.71 -14.88
C ARG A 243 2.74 14.01 -15.71
N MET A 244 2.10 12.98 -16.28
CA MET A 244 0.90 13.15 -17.10
C MET A 244 -0.28 13.74 -16.32
N ASP A 245 -0.47 13.31 -15.07
CA ASP A 245 -1.49 13.87 -14.20
C ASP A 245 -1.17 15.34 -13.88
N ARG A 246 0.09 15.67 -13.58
CA ARG A 246 0.51 17.06 -13.37
C ARG A 246 0.21 17.92 -14.59
N ASP A 247 0.55 17.45 -15.79
CA ASP A 247 0.35 18.21 -17.02
C ASP A 247 -1.14 18.34 -17.38
N ARG A 248 -1.98 17.35 -17.00
CA ARG A 248 -3.44 17.38 -17.18
C ARG A 248 -4.15 18.35 -16.23
N TYR A 249 -3.65 18.50 -15.01
CA TYR A 249 -4.26 19.34 -13.96
C TYR A 249 -3.50 20.63 -13.67
N ALA A 250 -2.38 20.89 -14.36
CA ALA A 250 -1.69 22.16 -14.31
C ALA A 250 -2.65 23.24 -14.83
N VAL A 251 -3.02 24.16 -13.94
CA VAL A 251 -3.58 25.45 -14.37
C VAL A 251 -2.53 26.10 -15.27
N PRO A 252 -2.88 26.60 -16.47
CA PRO A 252 -1.94 27.33 -17.31
C PRO A 252 -1.20 28.36 -16.46
N SER A 253 0.11 28.45 -16.62
CA SER A 253 0.89 29.52 -15.98
C SER A 253 0.23 30.88 -16.27
N GLN A 254 0.33 31.87 -15.38
CA GLN A 254 -0.25 33.20 -15.65
C GLN A 254 0.21 33.79 -16.99
N ASP A 255 1.38 33.37 -17.46
CA ASP A 255 1.97 33.74 -18.75
C ASP A 255 1.29 33.06 -19.97
N GLU A 256 0.58 31.95 -19.78
CA GLU A 256 -0.23 31.24 -20.78
C GLU A 256 -1.73 31.58 -20.69
N ILE A 257 -2.15 32.33 -19.67
CA ILE A 257 -3.51 32.86 -19.61
C ILE A 257 -3.64 33.92 -20.70
N ASN A 258 -4.44 33.64 -21.74
CA ASN A 258 -4.79 34.63 -22.75
C ASN A 258 -5.22 35.94 -22.04
N PRO A 259 -4.56 37.09 -22.31
CA PRO A 259 -4.85 38.35 -21.63
C PRO A 259 -6.33 38.76 -21.70
N ASP A 260 -7.11 38.22 -22.65
CA ASP A 260 -8.57 38.39 -22.70
C ASP A 260 -9.29 38.03 -21.39
N TYR A 261 -8.83 37.01 -20.65
CA TYR A 261 -9.48 36.59 -19.39
C TYR A 261 -9.18 37.51 -18.20
N THR A 262 -8.25 38.46 -18.37
CA THR A 262 -7.98 39.52 -17.38
C THR A 262 -8.75 40.80 -17.67
N ASN A 263 -9.55 40.83 -18.75
CA ASN A 263 -10.33 42.00 -19.11
C ASN A 263 -11.44 42.27 -18.06
N PRO A 264 -11.44 43.42 -17.37
CA PRO A 264 -12.45 43.76 -16.37
C PRO A 264 -13.89 43.73 -16.89
N SER A 265 -14.08 43.86 -18.21
CA SER A 265 -15.40 43.76 -18.87
C SER A 265 -16.05 42.37 -18.76
N LEU A 266 -15.28 41.29 -18.54
CA LEU A 266 -15.82 39.95 -18.29
C LEU A 266 -16.51 39.83 -16.92
N PHE A 267 -16.21 40.75 -15.99
CA PHE A 267 -16.84 40.84 -14.67
C PHE A 267 -17.89 41.95 -14.59
N ALA A 268 -18.09 42.72 -15.67
CA ALA A 268 -19.14 43.73 -15.74
C ALA A 268 -20.53 43.05 -15.80
N PRO A 269 -21.58 43.70 -15.23
CA PRO A 269 -22.96 43.24 -15.37
C PRO A 269 -23.33 42.99 -16.83
N TRP A 270 -24.08 41.92 -17.10
CA TRP A 270 -24.39 41.46 -18.46
C TRP A 270 -25.04 42.55 -19.34
N GLU A 271 -25.74 43.50 -18.72
CA GLU A 271 -26.37 44.67 -19.36
C GLU A 271 -25.37 45.67 -19.96
N SER A 272 -24.12 45.69 -19.47
CA SER A 272 -23.04 46.59 -19.93
C SER A 272 -22.05 45.92 -20.88
N ARG A 273 -22.24 44.65 -21.22
CA ARG A 273 -21.36 43.93 -22.14
C ARG A 273 -21.80 44.24 -23.57
N GLU A 274 -20.93 44.83 -24.36
CA GLU A 274 -21.13 44.82 -25.81
C GLU A 274 -21.12 43.36 -26.29
N PRO A 275 -22.06 42.95 -27.16
CA PRO A 275 -22.05 41.60 -27.70
C PRO A 275 -20.71 41.34 -28.39
N PRO A 276 -20.13 40.12 -28.26
CA PRO A 276 -18.85 39.82 -28.89
C PRO A 276 -18.92 40.14 -30.38
N GLN A 277 -18.15 41.12 -30.84
CA GLN A 277 -18.02 41.38 -32.26
C GLN A 277 -17.27 40.19 -32.84
N TRP A 278 -17.99 39.34 -33.57
CA TRP A 278 -17.39 38.21 -34.25
C TRP A 278 -16.37 38.74 -35.26
N GLN A 279 -15.09 38.62 -34.94
CA GLN A 279 -14.02 38.83 -35.89
C GLN A 279 -13.72 37.48 -36.56
N PRO A 280 -13.79 37.37 -37.89
CA PRO A 280 -13.33 36.17 -38.56
C PRO A 280 -11.89 35.91 -38.15
N ARG A 281 -11.63 34.71 -37.63
CA ARG A 281 -10.27 34.22 -37.41
C ARG A 281 -9.51 34.39 -38.72
N VAL A 282 -8.55 35.30 -38.76
CA VAL A 282 -7.59 35.37 -39.86
C VAL A 282 -6.75 34.12 -39.72
N THR A 283 -7.14 33.06 -40.41
CA THR A 283 -6.28 31.90 -40.62
C THR A 283 -5.08 32.41 -41.40
N SER A 284 -3.90 32.35 -40.78
CA SER A 284 -2.65 32.34 -41.55
C SER A 284 -2.79 31.28 -42.66
N PRO A 285 -2.32 31.54 -43.90
CA PRO A 285 -2.52 30.63 -45.01
C PRO A 285 -1.59 29.42 -44.88
N GLN A 286 -1.87 28.50 -43.94
CA GLN A 286 -1.19 27.21 -43.89
C GLN A 286 -1.95 26.04 -43.24
N GLU A 287 -3.26 26.15 -43.03
CA GLU A 287 -4.08 24.98 -42.67
C GLU A 287 -5.36 24.95 -43.52
N SER A 288 -5.28 24.27 -44.66
CA SER A 288 -6.44 23.87 -45.45
C SER A 288 -7.07 22.62 -44.83
N PRO A 289 -8.32 22.65 -44.32
CA PRO A 289 -9.01 21.45 -43.86
C PRO A 289 -9.78 20.83 -45.03
N SER A 290 -9.07 20.26 -46.00
CA SER A 290 -9.71 19.52 -47.12
C SER A 290 -9.75 18.01 -46.87
N ASN A 291 -10.21 17.58 -45.69
CA ASN A 291 -10.42 16.14 -45.44
C ASN A 291 -11.60 15.80 -44.51
N PHE A 292 -12.68 16.58 -44.57
CA PHE A 292 -13.98 16.19 -44.00
C PHE A 292 -15.01 16.09 -45.13
N GLY A 293 -14.93 15.00 -45.90
CA GLY A 293 -15.91 14.66 -46.93
C GLY A 293 -17.14 14.01 -46.31
N TRP A 294 -18.25 14.74 -46.23
CA TRP A 294 -19.57 14.14 -46.13
C TRP A 294 -19.96 13.56 -47.51
N PRO A 295 -20.48 12.33 -47.60
CA PRO A 295 -20.94 11.81 -48.88
C PRO A 295 -22.21 12.55 -49.32
N SER A 296 -22.15 13.27 -50.44
CA SER A 296 -23.34 13.83 -51.09
C SER A 296 -24.12 12.73 -51.84
N PRO A 297 -25.45 12.84 -51.97
CA PRO A 297 -26.26 11.86 -52.68
C PRO A 297 -25.95 11.89 -54.18
N ALA A 298 -25.78 10.71 -54.78
CA ALA A 298 -25.52 10.54 -56.21
C ALA A 298 -26.62 11.17 -57.08
N GLN A 299 -26.23 12.04 -58.02
CA GLN A 299 -27.06 12.39 -59.18
C GLN A 299 -27.00 11.25 -60.21
N PRO A 300 -28.12 10.82 -60.79
CA PRO A 300 -28.16 9.74 -61.77
C PRO A 300 -27.80 10.27 -63.17
N GLY A 301 -26.70 9.78 -63.73
CA GLY A 301 -26.39 9.95 -65.15
C GLY A 301 -24.98 10.42 -65.44
N ALA A 302 -24.00 9.52 -65.34
CA ALA A 302 -22.78 9.59 -66.14
C ALA A 302 -22.14 8.20 -66.20
N THR A 303 -22.01 7.70 -67.42
CA THR A 303 -21.43 6.41 -67.82
C THR A 303 -19.95 6.29 -67.45
N GLN A 304 -19.58 5.21 -66.76
CA GLN A 304 -18.19 4.77 -66.62
C GLN A 304 -17.78 3.86 -67.80
N PRO A 305 -16.53 3.95 -68.30
CA PRO A 305 -15.91 2.83 -68.96
C PRO A 305 -14.74 2.26 -68.16
N GLY A 306 -14.88 0.97 -67.80
CA GLY A 306 -13.80 -0.01 -67.74
C GLY A 306 -12.91 -0.03 -66.49
N VAL A 307 -12.93 -1.14 -65.76
CA VAL A 307 -11.84 -2.15 -65.74
C VAL A 307 -12.16 -3.24 -64.68
N VAL A 308 -12.50 -4.42 -65.20
CA VAL A 308 -12.17 -5.80 -64.78
C VAL A 308 -12.23 -6.20 -63.29
N GLN A 309 -13.15 -7.13 -63.00
CA GLN A 309 -13.18 -8.02 -61.81
C GLN A 309 -12.64 -9.41 -62.19
N PRO A 310 -11.84 -10.09 -61.35
CA PRO A 310 -12.34 -11.26 -60.60
C PRO A 310 -11.62 -11.43 -59.22
N GLY A 311 -12.09 -12.12 -58.19
CA GLY A 311 -13.26 -12.95 -57.91
C GLY A 311 -13.17 -13.49 -56.46
N MET A 312 -14.32 -13.97 -55.93
CA MET A 312 -14.55 -14.92 -54.80
C MET A 312 -13.79 -14.72 -53.45
N GLY A 313 -14.40 -14.75 -52.26
CA GLY A 313 -15.73 -15.16 -51.84
C GLY A 313 -15.89 -15.10 -50.31
N GLN A 314 -17.10 -15.44 -49.86
CA GLN A 314 -17.56 -15.71 -48.49
C GLN A 314 -17.75 -14.53 -47.50
N ARG A 315 -19.01 -14.05 -47.43
CA ARG A 315 -19.57 -13.38 -46.25
C ARG A 315 -19.91 -14.44 -45.19
N VAL A 316 -19.38 -14.28 -43.99
CA VAL A 316 -19.92 -14.94 -42.78
C VAL A 316 -20.91 -13.98 -42.11
N ALA A 317 -22.11 -14.48 -41.84
CA ALA A 317 -23.23 -13.73 -41.26
C ALA A 317 -22.98 -13.34 -39.80
N ARG A 318 -23.45 -12.15 -39.40
CA ARG A 318 -23.53 -11.71 -38.00
C ARG A 318 -24.88 -12.14 -37.40
N PRO A 319 -24.95 -12.54 -36.12
CA PRO A 319 -26.19 -12.97 -35.49
C PRO A 319 -27.10 -11.79 -35.10
N ASN A 320 -28.41 -11.97 -35.33
CA ASN A 320 -29.48 -11.04 -34.96
C ASN A 320 -29.77 -11.10 -33.45
N TRP A 321 -29.82 -9.95 -32.78
CA TRP A 321 -30.41 -9.80 -31.44
C TRP A 321 -31.86 -9.31 -31.56
N PRO A 322 -32.82 -9.83 -30.75
CA PRO A 322 -34.21 -9.39 -30.79
C PRO A 322 -34.43 -8.04 -30.07
N PRO A 323 -35.43 -7.23 -30.50
CA PRO A 323 -35.68 -5.89 -29.95
C PRO A 323 -36.37 -5.91 -28.58
N ALA A 324 -36.06 -4.89 -27.78
CA ALA A 324 -36.57 -4.67 -26.42
C ALA A 324 -38.08 -4.39 -26.37
N LEU A 325 -38.74 -4.87 -25.30
CA LEU A 325 -40.16 -4.68 -25.01
C LEU A 325 -40.46 -3.25 -24.49
N PRO A 326 -41.67 -2.70 -24.76
CA PRO A 326 -42.04 -1.35 -24.38
C PRO A 326 -42.44 -1.22 -22.91
N GLN A 327 -42.08 -0.06 -22.33
CA GLN A 327 -42.42 0.34 -20.97
C GLN A 327 -43.92 0.60 -20.78
N ARG A 328 -44.44 0.23 -19.61
CA ARG A 328 -45.65 0.80 -19.00
C ARG A 328 -45.28 1.37 -17.64
#